data_AF-A0A2V5NDH2-F1
#
_entry.id   AF-A0A2V5NDH2-F1
#
_cell.length_a   1.000
_cell.length_b   1.000
_cell.length_c   1.000
_cell.angle_alpha   90.00
_cell.angle_beta   90.00
_cell.angle_gamma   90.00
#
_symmetry.space_group_name_H-M   'P 1'
#
loop_
_entity.id
_entity.type
_entity.pdbx_description
1 polymer ?
#
loop_
_entity_poly.entity_id
_entity_poly.type
_entity_poly.pdbx_seq_one_letter_code
_entity_poly.pdbx_strand_id
1 'polypeptide(L)' 'MTVEKIRSLLRATPFQSFEVHTPDGRAFQVPHPDFAMLSGTGRLLHVARPESDQEDIIDIALITDIAVPLKAQK' A
#
# COMPACT_ATOMS: atom_id res chain seq x y z
N MET A 1 11.55 -2.44 3.07
CA MET A 1 10.77 -1.25 2.64
C MET A 1 10.95 -0.10 3.65
N THR A 2 10.74 1.18 3.28
CA THR A 2 10.77 2.30 4.25
C THR A 2 9.41 2.98 4.38
N VAL A 3 9.14 3.53 5.57
CA VAL A 3 7.93 4.34 5.86
C VAL A 3 7.81 5.52 4.89
N GLU A 4 8.94 6.16 4.55
CA GLU A 4 8.98 7.31 3.65
C GLU A 4 8.56 6.96 2.22
N LYS A 5 8.93 5.78 1.72
CA LYS A 5 8.52 5.31 0.40
C LYS A 5 6.99 5.09 0.34
N ILE A 6 6.42 4.43 1.34
CA ILE A 6 4.95 4.26 1.43
C ILE A 6 4.26 5.62 1.54
N ARG A 7 4.76 6.51 2.39
CA ARG A 7 4.23 7.87 2.54
C ARG A 7 4.25 8.65 1.23
N SER A 8 5.33 8.53 0.45
CA SER A 8 5.45 9.16 -0.85
C SER A 8 4.43 8.62 -1.85
N LEU A 9 4.14 7.32 -1.85
CA LEU A 9 3.14 6.71 -2.72
C LEU A 9 1.72 7.19 -2.36
N LEU A 10 1.37 7.20 -1.07
CA LEU A 10 0.07 7.67 -0.59
C LEU A 10 -0.18 9.16 -0.88
N ARG A 11 0.88 9.97 -0.91
CA ARG A 11 0.81 11.42 -1.17
C ARG A 11 1.09 11.81 -2.62
N ALA A 12 1.37 10.84 -3.49
CA ALA A 12 1.69 11.11 -4.89
C ALA A 12 0.51 11.84 -5.55
N THR A 13 0.81 12.89 -6.31
CA THR A 13 -0.18 13.65 -7.09
C THR A 13 0.32 13.76 -8.55
N PRO A 14 -0.36 13.16 -9.53
CA PRO A 14 -1.56 12.33 -9.37
C PRO A 14 -1.25 11.03 -8.62
N PHE A 15 -2.21 10.55 -7.83
CA PHE A 15 -2.08 9.25 -7.17
C PHE A 15 -1.95 8.15 -8.23
N GLN A 16 -1.16 7.13 -7.90
CA GLN A 16 -1.04 5.91 -8.68
C GLN A 16 -1.31 4.75 -7.74
N SER A 17 -2.25 3.88 -8.13
CA SER A 17 -2.51 2.65 -7.39
C SER A 17 -1.26 1.81 -7.30
N PHE A 18 -1.16 1.00 -6.25
CA PHE A 18 -0.05 0.09 -6.05
C PHE A 18 -0.50 -1.13 -5.26
N GLU A 19 0.32 -2.17 -5.28
CA GLU A 19 0.12 -3.41 -4.55
C GLU A 19 1.32 -3.66 -3.64
N VAL A 20 1.04 -4.09 -2.41
CA VAL A 20 2.04 -4.39 -1.39
C VAL A 20 2.20 -5.90 -1.31
N HIS A 21 3.44 -6.39 -1.40
CA HIS A 21 3.77 -7.80 -1.29
C HIS A 21 4.50 -8.11 0.02
N THR A 22 4.17 -9.25 0.61
CA THR A 22 4.79 -9.77 1.84
C THR A 22 5.45 -11.15 1.63
N PRO A 23 6.40 -11.58 2.50
CA PRO A 23 7.16 -12.82 2.34
C PRO A 23 6.31 -14.09 2.32
N ASP A 24 5.11 -14.04 2.91
CA ASP A 24 4.13 -15.13 2.92
C ASP A 24 3.35 -15.25 1.60
N GLY A 25 3.69 -14.44 0.59
CA GLY A 25 3.08 -14.47 -0.73
C GLY A 25 1.75 -13.74 -0.83
N ARG A 26 1.32 -13.01 0.21
CA ARG A 26 0.12 -12.17 0.14
C ARG A 26 0.38 -10.88 -0.62
N ALA A 27 -0.68 -10.38 -1.25
CA ALA A 27 -0.72 -9.14 -2.00
C ALA A 27 -1.89 -8.28 -1.52
N PHE A 28 -1.64 -7.00 -1.28
CA PHE A 28 -2.64 -6.06 -0.77
C PHE A 28 -2.76 -4.85 -1.70
N GLN A 29 -3.95 -4.65 -2.25
CA GLN A 29 -4.20 -3.62 -3.24
C GLN A 29 -4.57 -2.29 -2.59
N VAL A 30 -3.94 -1.21 -3.07
CA VAL A 30 -4.26 0.16 -2.73
C VAL A 30 -4.74 0.88 -3.99
N PRO A 31 -6.04 0.77 -4.35
CA PRO A 31 -6.58 1.37 -5.58
C PRO A 31 -6.75 2.88 -5.49
N HIS A 32 -6.87 3.45 -4.29
CA HIS A 32 -7.02 4.88 -4.01
C HIS A 32 -6.33 5.20 -2.66
N PRO A 33 -5.82 6.43 -2.39
CA PRO A 33 -5.12 6.75 -1.14
C PRO A 33 -5.97 6.49 0.10
N ASP A 34 -7.30 6.61 0.01
CA ASP A 34 -8.22 6.35 1.13
C ASP A 34 -8.27 4.87 1.57
N PHE A 35 -7.76 3.96 0.74
CA PHE A 35 -7.70 2.53 1.10
C PHE A 35 -6.50 2.21 1.98
N ALA A 36 -5.60 3.16 2.25
CA ALA A 36 -4.42 2.87 3.04
C ALA A 36 -4.00 4.02 3.96
N MET A 37 -3.64 3.67 5.19
CA MET A 37 -3.22 4.62 6.21
C MET A 37 -1.97 4.12 6.94
N LEU A 38 -1.01 5.02 7.12
CA LEU A 38 0.10 4.79 8.04
C LEU A 38 -0.35 5.07 9.48
N SER A 39 -0.09 4.13 10.40
CA SER A 39 -0.32 4.35 11.82
C SER A 39 0.51 5.52 12.36
N GLY A 40 0.22 6.00 13.58
CA GLY A 40 0.83 7.24 14.11
C GLY A 40 2.37 7.26 14.09
N THR A 41 3.04 6.12 14.32
CA THR A 41 4.50 6.00 14.23
C THR A 41 5.00 5.70 12.81
N GLY A 42 4.08 5.37 11.90
CA GLY A 42 4.36 4.95 10.54
C GLY A 42 4.82 3.50 10.42
N ARG A 43 4.92 2.73 11.51
CA ARG A 43 5.37 1.34 11.47
C ARG A 43 4.37 0.40 10.80
N LEU A 44 3.08 0.65 10.99
CA LEU A 44 2.01 -0.19 10.46
C LEU A 44 1.36 0.51 9.28
N LEU A 45 1.08 -0.26 8.24
CA LEU A 45 0.22 0.11 7.13
C LEU A 45 -1.11 -0.61 7.30
N HIS A 46 -2.17 0.16 7.48
CA HIS A 46 -3.55 -0.33 7.40
C HIS A 46 -3.98 -0.29 5.95
N VAL A 47 -4.55 -1.38 5.43
CA VAL A 47 -5.07 -1.49 4.07
C VAL A 47 -6.49 -2.03 4.11
N ALA A 48 -7.47 -1.22 3.68
CA ALA A 48 -8.84 -1.66 3.51
C ALA A 48 -8.97 -2.55 2.27
N ARG A 49 -9.80 -3.61 2.36
CA ARG A 49 -10.04 -4.49 1.22
C ARG A 49 -11.11 -3.89 0.29
N PRO A 50 -10.86 -3.81 -1.04
CA PRO A 50 -11.82 -3.22 -1.98
C PRO A 50 -13.21 -3.87 -2.00
N GLU A 51 -13.31 -5.16 -1.65
CA GLU A 51 -14.53 -5.96 -1.79
C GLU A 51 -15.19 -6.35 -0.45
N SER A 52 -14.73 -5.79 0.68
CA SER A 52 -15.29 -6.09 2.00
C SER A 52 -14.96 -5.03 3.05
N ASP A 53 -15.72 -4.96 4.14
CA ASP A 53 -15.43 -4.07 5.29
C ASP A 53 -14.25 -4.54 6.18
N GLN A 54 -13.37 -5.39 5.64
CA GLN A 54 -12.19 -5.89 6.35
C GLN A 54 -10.97 -5.04 6.04
N GLU A 55 -10.04 -4.98 6.99
CA GLU A 55 -8.72 -4.37 6.81
C GLU A 55 -7.61 -5.39 7.12
N ASP A 56 -6.47 -5.20 6.47
CA ASP A 56 -5.22 -5.87 6.80
C ASP A 56 -4.25 -4.87 7.44
N ILE A 57 -3.57 -5.31 8.50
CA ILE A 57 -2.55 -4.53 9.19
C ILE A 57 -1.18 -5.16 8.91
N ILE A 58 -0.31 -4.40 8.27
CA ILE A 58 0.97 -4.88 7.75
C ILE A 58 2.09 -4.12 8.46
N ASP A 59 3.03 -4.82 9.08
CA ASP A 59 4.28 -4.20 9.52
C ASP A 59 5.11 -3.87 8.28
N ILE A 60 5.50 -2.60 8.11
CA ILE A 60 6.27 -2.16 6.93
C ILE A 60 7.62 -2.89 6.83
N ALA A 61 8.18 -3.35 7.95
CA ALA A 61 9.39 -4.17 7.94
C ALA A 61 9.20 -5.51 7.20
N LEU A 62 7.96 -6.00 7.10
CA LEU A 62 7.60 -7.23 6.39
C LEU A 62 7.20 -6.99 4.93
N ILE A 63 7.24 -5.76 4.43
CA ILE A 63 6.97 -5.51 3.02
C ILE A 63 8.24 -5.83 2.22
N THR A 64 8.15 -6.83 1.35
CA THR A 64 9.25 -7.28 0.49
C THR A 64 9.29 -6.54 -0.83
N ASP A 65 8.12 -6.23 -1.39
CA ASP A 65 8.01 -5.59 -2.69
C ASP A 65 6.77 -4.67 -2.79
N ILE A 66 6.83 -3.71 -3.72
CA ILE A 66 5.69 -2.88 -4.10
C ILE A 66 5.60 -2.86 -5.62
N ALA A 67 4.49 -3.39 -6.14
CA ALA A 67 4.19 -3.31 -7.56
C ALA A 67 3.36 -2.07 -7.84
N VAL A 68 3.83 -1.24 -8.76
CA VAL A 68 3.07 -0.11 -9.29
C VAL A 68 2.71 -0.46 -10.73
N PRO A 69 1.43 -0.69 -11.08
CA PRO A 69 1.05 -0.98 -12.45
C PRO A 69 1.51 0.14 -13.36
N LEU A 70 2.22 -0.22 -14.44
CA LEU A 70 2.58 0.70 -15.50
C LEU A 70 1.27 1.32 -16.02
N LYS A 71 1.14 2.65 -15.95
CA LYS A 71 0.05 3.34 -16.65
C LYS A 71 0.16 2.95 -18.11
N ALA A 72 -0.84 2.26 -18.64
CA ALA A 72 -0.98 2.09 -20.07
C ALA A 72 -1.14 3.50 -20.67
N GLN A 73 -0.05 4.05 -21.21
CA GLN A 73 -0.12 5.25 -22.04
C GLN A 73 -1.01 4.89 -23.23
N LYS A 74 -2.15 5.56 -23.34
CA LYS A 74 -3.06 5.45 -24.47
C LYS A 74 -3.21 6.82 -25.10
#